data_AF-A0A0A0MAP4-F1
#
_entry.id   AF-A0A0A0MAP4-F1
#
_cell.length_a   1.000
_cell.length_b   1.000
_cell.length_c   1.000
_cell.angle_alpha   90.00
_cell.angle_beta   90.00
_cell.angle_gamma   90.00
#
_symmetry.space_group_name_H-M   'P 1'
#
loop_
_entity.id
_entity.type
_entity.pdbx_description
1 polymer ?
#
loop_
_entity_poly.entity_id
_entity_poly.type
_entity_poly.pdbx_seq_one_letter_code
_entity_poly.pdbx_strand_id
1 'polypeptide(L)'
;MEQGNEGREWGNVKFRARRERGVQTHSEDDAQSRFVTGLVVFLAVAIAYPWYSYWVQSRLLGYELNLAVDGLKAEVAAQDEQMRVARSQQERARRETTARDHVAAVRVMGASEGTAGPVVVVNLGQAGVGESTAQICQQARRFLGRPLHGERLRLQRYRGSQPTTDAGTVYC
;
A
#
# COMPACT_ATOMS: atom_id res chain seq x y z
N MET A 1 -65.11 -1.01 -90.16
CA MET A 1 -65.95 -1.88 -91.02
C MET A 1 -64.94 -2.67 -91.84
N GLU A 2 -64.76 -3.98 -91.78
CA GLU A 2 -65.56 -5.12 -91.30
C GLU A 2 -64.63 -6.15 -90.64
N GLN A 3 -65.25 -7.03 -89.85
CA GLN A 3 -64.67 -8.20 -89.22
C GLN A 3 -64.57 -9.36 -90.22
N GLY A 4 -63.58 -10.24 -90.03
CA GLY A 4 -63.49 -11.54 -90.71
C GLY A 4 -62.81 -12.54 -89.77
N ASN A 5 -63.65 -13.29 -89.08
CA ASN A 5 -63.36 -14.35 -88.12
C ASN A 5 -63.18 -15.68 -88.87
N GLU A 6 -62.29 -16.58 -88.42
CA GLU A 6 -62.54 -18.03 -88.24
C GLU A 6 -61.25 -18.86 -88.12
N GLY A 7 -61.25 -19.81 -87.17
CA GLY A 7 -60.33 -20.95 -87.15
C GLY A 7 -59.37 -21.05 -85.95
N ARG A 8 -59.86 -21.02 -84.70
CA ARG A 8 -59.07 -21.53 -83.55
C ARG A 8 -59.46 -22.97 -83.25
N GLU A 9 -58.48 -23.84 -83.43
CA GLU A 9 -58.53 -25.30 -83.33
C GLU A 9 -58.56 -25.74 -81.85
N TRP A 10 -59.67 -26.34 -81.42
CA TRP A 10 -59.89 -26.84 -80.04
C TRP A 10 -59.62 -28.35 -79.92
N GLY A 11 -58.52 -28.83 -80.49
CA GLY A 11 -58.15 -30.24 -80.48
C GLY A 11 -57.14 -30.58 -79.38
N ASN A 12 -57.61 -31.29 -78.34
CA ASN A 12 -56.83 -32.03 -77.32
C ASN A 12 -56.45 -31.30 -76.03
N VAL A 13 -57.37 -31.32 -75.06
CA VAL A 13 -57.00 -31.24 -73.62
C VAL A 13 -57.46 -32.54 -72.94
N LYS A 14 -56.53 -33.48 -72.73
CA LYS A 14 -56.78 -34.71 -71.97
C LYS A 14 -56.51 -34.45 -70.48
N PHE A 15 -57.56 -34.40 -69.67
CA PHE A 15 -57.46 -34.32 -68.22
C PHE A 15 -56.96 -35.66 -67.64
N ARG A 16 -55.75 -35.68 -67.06
CA ARG A 16 -55.25 -36.84 -66.30
C ARG A 16 -55.90 -36.85 -64.92
N ALA A 17 -56.63 -37.92 -64.63
CA ALA A 17 -57.22 -38.19 -63.32
C ALA A 17 -56.15 -38.26 -62.23
N ARG A 18 -56.39 -37.52 -61.14
CA ARG A 18 -55.53 -37.41 -59.96
C ARG A 18 -55.66 -38.70 -59.13
N ARG A 19 -54.57 -39.48 -59.07
CA ARG A 19 -54.49 -40.70 -58.23
C ARG A 19 -54.31 -40.27 -56.77
N GLU A 20 -55.26 -40.65 -55.91
CA GLU A 20 -55.20 -40.45 -54.47
C GLU A 20 -54.01 -41.22 -53.88
N ARG A 21 -53.21 -40.52 -53.07
CA ARG A 21 -51.98 -41.03 -52.48
C ARG A 21 -52.35 -41.66 -51.14
N GLY A 22 -52.23 -42.98 -51.07
CA GLY A 22 -52.47 -43.77 -49.85
C GLY A 22 -51.61 -43.28 -48.67
N VAL A 23 -52.22 -43.31 -47.50
CA VAL A 23 -51.69 -42.91 -46.19
C VAL A 23 -50.44 -43.75 -45.85
N GLN A 24 -49.34 -43.05 -45.54
CA GLN A 24 -48.10 -43.66 -45.06
C GLN A 24 -48.29 -44.16 -43.62
N THR A 25 -48.07 -45.45 -43.40
CA THR A 25 -47.81 -46.01 -42.06
C THR A 25 -46.30 -46.06 -41.82
N HIS A 26 -45.76 -45.01 -41.21
CA HIS A 26 -44.48 -45.05 -40.49
C HIS A 26 -44.41 -43.84 -39.55
N SER A 27 -44.97 -43.94 -38.33
CA SER A 27 -45.06 -42.81 -37.39
C SER A 27 -44.32 -43.00 -36.08
N GLU A 28 -43.71 -44.16 -35.82
CA GLU A 28 -43.00 -44.42 -34.56
C GLU A 28 -41.51 -44.03 -34.64
N ASP A 29 -40.81 -44.38 -35.72
CA ASP A 29 -39.38 -44.07 -35.87
C ASP A 29 -39.05 -42.56 -35.96
N ASP A 30 -39.93 -41.78 -36.59
CA ASP A 30 -39.69 -40.34 -36.81
C ASP A 30 -39.95 -39.52 -35.52
N ALA A 31 -40.86 -39.97 -34.66
CA ALA A 31 -41.10 -39.39 -33.35
C ALA A 31 -39.94 -39.69 -32.38
N GLN A 32 -39.42 -40.92 -32.42
CA GLN A 32 -38.28 -41.34 -31.61
C GLN A 32 -36.98 -40.63 -32.02
N SER A 33 -36.74 -40.44 -33.31
CA SER A 33 -35.61 -39.67 -33.84
C SER A 33 -35.58 -38.21 -33.35
N ARG A 34 -36.74 -37.54 -33.36
CA ARG A 34 -36.86 -36.15 -32.89
C ARG A 34 -36.66 -36.02 -31.38
N PHE A 35 -37.14 -36.99 -30.61
CA PHE A 35 -36.90 -37.05 -29.17
C PHE A 35 -35.41 -37.23 -28.84
N VAL A 36 -34.73 -38.17 -29.50
CA VAL A 36 -33.29 -38.41 -29.31
C VAL A 36 -32.48 -37.17 -29.72
N THR A 37 -32.84 -36.52 -30.83
CA THR A 37 -32.17 -35.29 -31.26
C THR A 37 -32.33 -34.17 -30.24
N GLY A 38 -33.53 -33.98 -29.68
CA GLY A 38 -33.78 -33.01 -28.61
C GLY A 38 -32.99 -33.31 -27.33
N LEU A 39 -32.91 -34.58 -26.94
CA LEU A 39 -32.13 -35.04 -25.78
C LEU A 39 -30.64 -34.75 -25.95
N VAL A 40 -30.08 -35.02 -27.14
CA VAL A 40 -28.67 -34.77 -27.44
C VAL A 40 -28.34 -33.28 -27.39
N VAL A 41 -29.19 -32.44 -27.98
CA VAL A 41 -29.00 -30.98 -27.91
C VAL A 41 -29.09 -30.49 -26.46
N PHE A 42 -30.06 -30.99 -25.68
CA PHE A 42 -30.18 -30.63 -24.28
C PHE A 42 -28.96 -31.03 -23.46
N LEU A 43 -28.45 -32.26 -23.63
CA LEU A 43 -27.23 -32.73 -22.99
C LEU A 43 -26.01 -31.90 -23.41
N ALA A 44 -25.87 -31.56 -24.68
CA ALA A 44 -24.78 -30.72 -25.16
C ALA A 44 -24.80 -29.33 -24.51
N VAL A 45 -25.97 -28.70 -24.41
CA VAL A 45 -26.13 -27.40 -23.73
C VAL A 45 -25.87 -27.55 -22.23
N ALA A 46 -26.37 -28.60 -21.59
CA ALA A 46 -26.18 -28.83 -20.15
C ALA A 46 -24.71 -29.07 -19.78
N ILE A 47 -23.90 -29.64 -20.68
CA ILE A 47 -22.46 -29.84 -20.47
C ILE A 47 -21.66 -28.58 -20.83
N ALA A 48 -22.04 -27.87 -21.89
CA ALA A 48 -21.34 -26.65 -22.32
C ALA A 48 -21.60 -25.45 -21.39
N TYR A 49 -22.79 -25.39 -20.79
CA TYR A 49 -23.20 -24.26 -19.95
C TYR A 49 -22.34 -24.07 -18.68
N PRO A 50 -22.03 -25.11 -17.89
CA PRO A 50 -21.10 -25.00 -16.76
C PRO A 50 -19.74 -24.43 -17.18
N TRP A 51 -19.18 -24.90 -18.29
CA TRP A 51 -17.89 -24.42 -18.78
C TRP A 51 -17.95 -22.94 -19.21
N TYR A 52 -18.98 -22.57 -19.96
CA TYR A 52 -19.19 -21.19 -20.40
C TYR A 52 -19.39 -20.24 -19.21
N SER A 53 -20.23 -20.63 -18.25
CA SER A 53 -20.51 -19.82 -17.06
C SER A 53 -19.24 -19.56 -16.23
N TYR A 54 -18.41 -20.59 -16.02
CA TYR A 54 -17.14 -20.48 -15.32
C TYR A 54 -16.14 -19.57 -16.07
N TRP A 55 -16.06 -19.70 -17.39
CA TRP A 55 -15.17 -18.89 -18.21
C TRP A 55 -15.58 -17.41 -18.21
N VAL A 56 -16.87 -17.12 -18.27
CA VAL A 56 -17.38 -15.74 -18.21
C VAL A 56 -17.19 -15.13 -16.81
N GLN A 57 -17.48 -15.88 -15.74
CA GLN A 57 -17.28 -15.38 -14.37
C GLN A 57 -15.80 -15.10 -14.06
N SER A 58 -14.88 -15.99 -14.46
CA SER A 58 -13.44 -15.77 -14.26
C SER A 58 -12.92 -14.55 -15.02
N ARG A 59 -13.43 -14.29 -16.23
CA ARG A 59 -13.13 -13.06 -16.99
C ARG A 59 -13.65 -11.80 -16.30
N LEU A 60 -14.88 -11.82 -15.79
CA LEU A 60 -15.48 -10.67 -15.10
C LEU A 60 -14.74 -10.35 -13.80
N LEU A 61 -14.43 -11.37 -12.99
CA LEU A 61 -13.63 -11.25 -11.77
C LEU A 61 -12.26 -10.61 -12.04
N GLY A 62 -11.59 -10.99 -13.14
CA GLY A 62 -10.30 -10.40 -13.52
C GLY A 62 -10.38 -8.90 -13.84
N TYR A 63 -11.46 -8.45 -14.48
CA TYR A 63 -11.66 -7.03 -14.80
C TYR A 63 -11.97 -6.19 -13.55
N GLU A 64 -12.85 -6.67 -12.67
CA GLU A 64 -13.19 -5.99 -11.41
C GLU A 64 -11.98 -5.90 -10.47
N LEU A 65 -11.17 -6.96 -10.39
CA LEU A 65 -9.97 -6.97 -9.55
C LEU A 65 -8.93 -5.96 -10.06
N ASN A 66 -8.75 -5.83 -11.37
CA ASN A 66 -7.80 -4.87 -11.93
C ASN A 66 -8.21 -3.42 -11.64
N LEU A 67 -9.51 -3.11 -11.78
CA LEU A 67 -10.06 -1.79 -11.41
C LEU A 67 -9.88 -1.48 -9.92
N ALA A 68 -10.15 -2.45 -9.05
CA ALA A 68 -9.96 -2.30 -7.60
C ALA A 68 -8.48 -2.13 -7.23
N VAL A 69 -7.58 -2.88 -7.88
CA VAL A 69 -6.13 -2.81 -7.67
C VAL A 69 -5.58 -1.46 -8.07
N ASP A 70 -6.06 -0.86 -9.17
CA ASP A 70 -5.58 0.45 -9.59
C ASP A 70 -6.04 1.58 -8.65
N GLY A 71 -7.25 1.48 -8.10
CA GLY A 71 -7.70 2.34 -7.00
C GLY A 71 -6.84 2.20 -5.75
N LEU A 72 -6.56 0.96 -5.35
CA LEU A 72 -5.72 0.66 -4.18
C LEU A 72 -4.28 1.16 -4.35
N LYS A 73 -3.68 1.02 -5.53
CA LYS A 73 -2.33 1.52 -5.81
C LYS A 73 -2.23 3.03 -5.64
N ALA A 74 -3.25 3.77 -6.09
CA ALA A 74 -3.27 5.23 -5.94
C ALA A 74 -3.38 5.64 -4.46
N GLU A 75 -4.21 4.95 -3.68
CA GLU A 75 -4.35 5.19 -2.24
C GLU A 75 -3.07 4.84 -1.47
N VAL A 76 -2.44 3.71 -1.78
CA VAL A 76 -1.16 3.29 -1.18
C VAL A 76 -0.03 4.27 -1.54
N ALA A 77 0.01 4.77 -2.77
CA ALA A 77 1.00 5.78 -3.17
C ALA A 77 0.84 7.09 -2.37
N ALA A 78 -0.40 7.56 -2.21
CA ALA A 78 -0.69 8.75 -1.40
C ALA A 78 -0.33 8.53 0.09
N GLN A 79 -0.58 7.33 0.61
CA GLN A 79 -0.25 7.01 2.00
C GLN A 79 1.26 6.85 2.24
N ASP A 80 2.00 6.30 1.27
CA ASP A 80 3.47 6.15 1.38
C ASP A 80 4.16 7.51 1.44
N GLU A 81 3.73 8.48 0.63
CA GLU A 81 4.25 9.84 0.68
C GLU A 81 4.01 10.50 2.05
N GLN A 82 2.79 10.38 2.59
CA GLN A 82 2.46 10.89 3.92
C GLN A 82 3.31 10.20 5.01
N MET A 83 3.48 8.89 4.92
CA MET A 83 4.31 8.11 5.85
C MET A 83 5.78 8.51 5.78
N ARG A 84 6.33 8.79 4.59
CA ARG A 84 7.71 9.27 4.43
C ARG A 84 7.92 10.62 5.10
N VAL A 85 7.00 11.56 4.88
CA VAL A 85 7.07 12.89 5.52
C VAL A 85 6.97 12.74 7.05
N ALA A 86 6.01 11.95 7.54
CA ALA A 86 5.83 11.71 8.98
C ALA A 86 7.07 11.06 9.61
N ARG A 87 7.68 10.05 8.96
CA ARG A 87 8.93 9.41 9.43
C ARG A 87 10.07 10.42 9.50
N SER A 88 10.25 11.25 8.47
CA SER A 88 11.32 12.26 8.46
C SER A 88 11.18 13.29 9.58
N GLN A 89 9.96 13.72 9.89
CA GLN A 89 9.66 14.63 10.99
C GLN A 89 9.89 13.95 12.34
N GLN A 90 9.45 12.70 12.48
CA GLN A 90 9.65 11.93 13.70
C GLN A 90 11.13 11.67 13.99
N GLU A 91 11.93 11.39 12.97
CA GLU A 91 13.39 11.23 13.13
C GLU A 91 14.05 12.52 13.61
N ARG A 92 13.66 13.68 13.06
CA ARG A 92 14.18 14.98 13.52
C ARG A 92 13.80 15.25 14.97
N ALA A 93 12.52 15.06 15.31
CA ALA A 93 12.03 15.22 16.67
C ALA A 93 12.77 14.29 17.65
N ARG A 94 13.00 13.02 17.28
CA ARG A 94 13.76 12.08 18.09
C ARG A 94 15.21 12.53 18.29
N ARG A 95 15.88 13.02 17.23
CA ARG A 95 17.26 13.52 17.35
C ARG A 95 17.32 14.72 18.30
N GLU A 96 16.36 15.63 18.21
CA GLU A 96 16.26 16.78 19.11
C GLU A 96 16.00 16.37 20.55
N THR A 97 15.09 15.43 20.80
CA THR A 97 14.84 14.93 22.16
C THR A 97 16.06 14.23 22.72
N THR A 98 16.70 13.37 21.94
CA THR A 98 17.91 12.65 22.36
C THR A 98 19.05 13.62 22.70
N ALA A 99 19.25 14.67 21.89
CA ALA A 99 20.25 15.70 22.18
C ALA A 99 19.94 16.46 23.49
N ARG A 100 18.67 16.80 23.73
CA ARG A 100 18.24 17.42 24.99
C ARG A 100 18.44 16.50 26.19
N ASP A 101 18.12 15.22 26.05
CA ASP A 101 18.30 14.22 27.10
C ASP A 101 19.78 14.03 27.45
N HIS A 102 20.67 14.05 26.45
CA HIS A 102 22.11 14.00 26.67
C HIS A 102 22.62 15.19 27.48
N VAL A 103 22.20 16.41 27.13
CA VAL A 103 22.58 17.62 27.89
C VAL A 103 21.98 17.62 29.29
N ALA A 104 20.74 17.15 29.46
CA ALA A 104 20.06 17.06 30.75
C ALA A 104 20.68 15.99 31.68
N ALA A 105 21.32 14.96 31.12
CA ALA A 105 22.03 13.94 31.88
C ALA A 105 23.35 14.44 32.49
N VAL A 106 23.85 15.61 32.05
CA VAL A 106 25.09 16.19 32.58
C VAL A 106 24.90 16.66 34.01
N ARG A 107 25.75 16.15 34.90
CA ARG A 107 25.71 16.49 36.33
C ARG A 107 27.08 16.89 36.86
N VAL A 108 27.14 18.03 37.52
CA VAL A 108 28.28 18.43 38.35
C VAL A 108 28.26 17.58 39.62
N MET A 109 29.34 16.84 39.86
CA MET A 109 29.50 15.94 41.01
C MET A 109 30.20 16.63 42.18
N GLY A 110 30.97 17.68 41.90
CA GLY A 110 31.65 18.48 42.90
C GLY A 110 32.37 19.66 42.28
N ALA A 111 32.65 20.67 43.08
CA ALA A 111 33.49 21.80 42.68
C ALA A 111 34.42 22.16 43.83
N SER A 112 35.64 22.57 43.50
CA SER A 112 36.64 23.03 44.46
C SER A 112 37.35 24.26 43.93
N GLU A 113 37.80 25.12 44.84
CA GLU A 113 38.65 26.24 44.48
C GLU A 113 40.10 25.78 44.46
N GLY A 114 40.73 25.84 43.28
CA GLY A 114 42.15 25.56 43.11
C GLY A 114 42.97 26.84 43.05
N THR A 115 44.28 26.71 43.29
CA THR A 115 45.25 27.80 43.18
C THR A 115 45.36 28.40 41.77
N ALA A 116 44.99 27.63 40.74
CA ALA A 116 44.99 28.04 39.33
C ALA A 116 43.57 28.37 38.79
N GLY A 117 42.58 28.47 39.68
CA GLY A 117 41.17 28.70 39.36
C GLY A 117 40.24 27.59 39.84
N PRO A 118 38.92 27.81 39.80
CA PRO A 118 37.91 26.83 40.18
C PRO A 118 37.96 25.58 39.29
N VAL A 119 37.97 24.41 39.93
CA VAL A 119 37.96 23.09 39.30
C VAL A 119 36.62 22.43 39.57
N VAL A 120 35.96 21.96 38.52
CA VAL A 120 34.63 21.37 38.60
C VAL A 120 34.68 19.95 38.04
N VAL A 121 34.22 18.99 38.82
CA VAL A 121 34.12 17.58 38.43
C VAL A 121 32.73 17.34 37.86
N VAL A 122 32.65 16.91 36.59
CA VAL A 122 31.40 16.77 35.86
C VAL A 122 31.27 15.36 35.29
N ASN A 123 30.10 14.77 35.45
CA ASN A 123 29.68 13.61 34.68
C ASN A 123 29.02 14.08 33.38
N LEU A 124 29.76 14.00 32.28
CA LEU A 124 29.32 14.43 30.94
C LEU A 124 28.44 13.37 30.24
N GLY A 125 28.45 12.11 30.70
CA GLY A 125 27.77 11.02 30.00
C GLY A 125 28.20 10.91 28.54
N GLN A 126 27.25 11.14 27.63
CA GLN A 126 27.42 11.14 26.16
C GLN A 126 27.51 12.56 25.56
N ALA A 127 27.28 13.62 26.35
CA ALA A 127 27.28 14.99 25.86
C ALA A 127 28.67 15.60 25.80
N GLY A 128 28.89 16.50 24.84
CA GLY A 128 30.11 17.30 24.75
C GLY A 128 30.18 18.42 25.79
N VAL A 129 31.39 18.87 26.11
CA VAL A 129 31.64 20.02 26.99
C VAL A 129 31.04 21.31 26.42
N GLY A 130 31.20 21.54 25.12
CA GLY A 130 30.67 22.73 24.44
C GLY A 130 29.14 22.81 24.47
N GLU A 131 28.47 21.69 24.18
CA GLU A 131 27.00 21.60 24.16
C GLU A 131 26.37 21.80 25.55
N SER A 132 27.11 21.43 26.59
CA SER A 132 26.61 21.43 27.97
C SER A 132 27.10 22.62 28.80
N THR A 133 27.78 23.59 28.19
CA THR A 133 28.43 24.70 28.93
C THR A 133 27.44 25.46 29.81
N ALA A 134 26.26 25.82 29.29
CA ALA A 134 25.24 26.54 30.06
C ALA A 134 24.76 25.76 31.29
N GLN A 135 24.51 24.45 31.15
CA GLN A 135 24.13 23.56 32.26
C GLN A 135 25.26 23.42 33.28
N ILE A 136 26.50 23.24 32.82
CA ILE A 136 27.68 23.13 33.67
C ILE A 136 27.86 24.42 34.47
N CYS A 137 27.81 25.58 33.83
CA CYS A 137 27.92 26.88 34.50
C CYS A 137 26.83 27.08 35.55
N GLN A 138 25.58 26.76 35.22
CA GLN A 138 24.46 26.88 36.15
C GLN A 138 24.64 25.99 37.39
N GLN A 139 25.05 24.74 37.19
CA GLN A 139 25.25 23.80 38.29
C GLN A 139 26.52 24.12 39.10
N ALA A 140 27.61 24.53 38.44
CA ALA A 140 28.85 24.94 39.09
C ALA A 140 28.64 26.15 40.02
N ARG A 141 27.83 27.14 39.62
CA ARG A 141 27.45 28.28 40.48
C ARG A 141 26.78 27.84 41.77
N ARG A 142 25.93 26.80 41.72
CA ARG A 142 25.25 26.25 42.90
C ARG A 142 26.22 25.52 43.81
N PHE A 143 27.18 24.78 43.25
CA PHE A 143 28.20 24.05 44.03
C PHE A 143 29.24 24.98 44.67
N LEU A 144 29.70 26.00 43.94
CA LEU A 144 30.68 26.97 44.44
C LEU A 144 30.06 28.04 45.35
N GLY A 145 28.73 28.19 45.34
CA GLY A 145 28.02 29.16 46.19
C GLY A 145 28.24 30.63 45.79
N ARG A 146 28.82 30.90 44.62
CA ARG A 146 29.12 32.25 44.12
C ARG A 146 28.81 32.41 42.63
N PRO A 147 28.58 33.65 42.15
CA PRO A 147 28.43 33.89 40.71
C PRO A 147 29.75 33.64 39.96
N LEU A 148 29.64 33.05 38.77
CA LEU A 148 30.73 32.81 37.83
C LEU A 148 30.41 33.69 36.62
N HIS A 149 31.13 34.79 36.45
CA HIS A 149 30.92 35.77 35.38
C HIS A 149 32.24 36.02 34.64
N GLY A 150 32.39 35.44 33.46
CA GLY A 150 33.63 35.45 32.68
C GLY A 150 34.80 34.68 33.31
N GLU A 151 34.57 33.88 34.35
CA GLU A 151 35.58 33.05 34.99
C GLU A 151 35.86 31.78 34.19
N ARG A 152 37.15 31.42 34.12
CA ARG A 152 37.59 30.17 33.50
C ARG A 152 37.48 29.03 34.49
N LEU A 153 36.59 28.09 34.23
CA LEU A 153 36.47 26.84 34.97
C LEU A 153 37.32 25.76 34.30
N ARG A 154 38.08 25.00 35.11
CA ARG A 154 38.72 23.77 34.66
C ARG A 154 37.78 22.61 34.91
N LEU A 155 37.48 21.83 33.88
CA LEU A 155 36.56 20.71 33.97
C LEU A 155 37.33 19.41 34.08
N GLN A 156 36.91 18.58 35.02
CA GLN A 156 37.41 17.22 35.15
C GLN A 156 36.27 16.23 34.93
N ARG A 157 36.52 15.20 34.11
CA ARG A 157 35.52 14.17 33.83
C ARG A 157 35.45 13.20 35.00
N TYR A 158 34.25 13.02 35.54
CA TYR A 158 33.95 11.98 36.51
C TYR A 158 33.98 10.59 35.87
N ARG A 159 34.72 9.64 36.47
CA ARG A 159 34.87 8.26 35.98
C ARG A 159 34.54 7.20 37.04
N GLY A 160 33.62 7.50 37.95
CA GLY A 160 33.25 6.58 39.02
C GLY A 160 34.38 6.42 40.03
N SER A 161 34.98 5.23 40.06
CA SER A 161 36.09 4.87 40.96
C SER A 161 37.49 5.16 40.39
N GLN A 162 37.58 5.56 39.12
CA GLN A 162 38.84 5.91 38.48
C GLN A 162 39.21 7.38 38.74
N PRO A 163 40.52 7.73 38.72
CA PRO A 163 40.95 9.12 38.83
C PRO A 163 40.32 9.96 37.71
N THR A 164 39.96 11.19 38.06
CA THR A 164 39.36 12.14 37.14
C THR A 164 40.38 12.57 36.09
N THR A 165 39.91 12.77 34.86
CA THR A 165 40.76 13.21 33.74
C THR A 165 40.38 14.62 33.32
N ASP A 166 41.34 15.41 32.86
CA ASP A 166 41.06 16.74 32.32
C ASP A 166 40.10 16.64 31.12
N ALA A 167 38.97 17.34 31.21
CA ALA A 167 37.94 17.40 30.17
C ALA A 167 38.04 18.71 29.38
N GLY A 168 38.93 19.63 29.77
CA GLY A 168 39.13 20.92 29.14
C GLY A 168 38.68 22.08 30.02
N THR A 169 38.53 23.25 29.41
CA THR A 169 38.16 24.49 30.11
C THR A 169 36.94 25.13 29.47
N VAL A 170 36.07 25.70 30.30
CA VAL A 170 34.92 26.48 29.87
C VAL A 170 34.93 27.86 30.50
N TYR A 171 34.31 28.81 29.82
CA TYR A 171 34.08 30.16 30.34
C TYR A 171 32.61 30.28 30.72
N CYS A 172 32.39 30.70 31.96
CA CYS A 172 31.10 31.10 32.53
C CYS A 172 31.29 32.54 32.99
#